data_AF-A0AAV5CGS8-F1
#
_entry.id   AF-A0AAV5CGS8-F1
#
_cell.length_a   1.000
_cell.length_b   1.000
_cell.length_c   1.000
_cell.angle_alpha   90.00
_cell.angle_beta   90.00
_cell.angle_gamma   90.00
#
_symmetry.space_group_name_H-M   'P 1'
#
loop_
_entity.id
_entity.type
_entity.pdbx_description
1 polymer ?
#
loop_
_entity_poly.entity_id
_entity_poly.type
_entity_poly.pdbx_seq_one_letter_code
_entity_poly.pdbx_strand_id
1 'polypeptide(L)'
;MEESMATTTVLDGCLPEQWQRATTTLLLALLPVLFFILFAARGGRRRSWSRKPRLPPGPPRLPILGNLHQLGALPHQSLRDLARRHGPVMLLRLGSVPAVVVSSSSAAREVMKVHDADCCSRPDTAGSRRLSYEHKDVAFTPYSEYWREMRKLFVVELLSTRRVQATTYAREAEVEKLIRRLSSAEGEPVYLEDHIFGVMDGVIGTVALGNIYGTEHQFTHRKRKGGHFHFHDVLDEAVRAKASFNAEDYFPNAAGRLLDRLTGAAARREKVFRDLDAFFDVFIDQHLDPARATPENGPDLIDVMVGLMKQQEQDAAGSSPVSFTRDNIKGLLSVR
;
A
#
# COMPACT_ATOMS: atom_id res chain seq x y z
N MET A 1 -25.20 -43.49 -27.35
CA MET A 1 -23.73 -43.63 -27.50
C MET A 1 -23.25 -42.71 -28.61
N GLU A 2 -23.62 -41.42 -28.55
CA GLU A 2 -23.36 -40.42 -29.58
C GLU A 2 -23.74 -39.04 -28.99
N GLU A 3 -22.93 -38.47 -28.10
CA GLU A 3 -23.11 -37.05 -27.69
C GLU A 3 -21.90 -36.45 -26.93
N SER A 4 -20.67 -36.88 -27.19
CA SER A 4 -19.48 -36.44 -26.42
C SER A 4 -18.31 -35.91 -27.26
N MET A 5 -18.54 -35.46 -28.50
CA MET A 5 -17.44 -35.00 -29.38
C MET A 5 -17.63 -33.61 -30.01
N ALA A 6 -18.61 -32.81 -29.57
CA ALA A 6 -18.96 -31.57 -30.27
C ALA A 6 -18.48 -30.24 -29.62
N THR A 7 -17.80 -30.26 -28.46
CA THR A 7 -17.46 -29.02 -27.74
C THR A 7 -15.98 -28.62 -27.78
N THR A 8 -15.09 -29.42 -28.39
CA THR A 8 -13.65 -29.11 -28.44
C THR A 8 -13.19 -28.41 -29.72
N THR A 9 -14.07 -28.18 -30.70
CA THR A 9 -13.68 -27.78 -32.07
C THR A 9 -14.03 -26.34 -32.47
N VAL A 10 -14.44 -25.48 -31.54
CA VAL A 10 -14.87 -24.10 -31.89
C VAL A 10 -13.77 -23.03 -31.71
N LEU A 11 -12.57 -23.39 -31.21
CA LEU A 11 -11.45 -22.45 -31.06
C LEU A 11 -10.21 -22.77 -31.92
N ASP A 12 -10.19 -23.88 -32.66
CA ASP A 12 -9.04 -24.25 -33.51
C ASP A 12 -8.99 -23.50 -34.86
N GLY A 13 -9.97 -22.66 -35.16
CA GLY A 13 -10.17 -22.08 -36.49
C GLY A 13 -9.68 -20.65 -36.72
N CYS A 14 -8.99 -19.99 -35.78
CA CYS A 14 -8.80 -18.52 -35.87
C CYS A 14 -7.37 -18.04 -36.13
N LEU A 15 -6.39 -18.92 -36.35
CA LEU A 15 -5.02 -18.54 -36.72
C LEU A 15 -4.55 -19.35 -37.93
N PRO A 16 -4.05 -18.71 -39.01
CA PRO A 16 -3.58 -19.44 -40.19
C PRO A 16 -2.49 -20.46 -39.79
N GLU A 17 -2.51 -21.67 -40.37
CA GLU A 17 -1.58 -22.79 -40.06
C GLU A 17 -0.10 -22.37 -39.92
N GLN A 18 0.34 -21.40 -40.73
CA GLN A 18 1.69 -20.84 -40.68
C GLN A 18 2.04 -20.19 -39.33
N TRP A 19 1.06 -19.58 -38.65
CA TRP A 19 1.23 -18.96 -37.34
C TRP A 19 1.23 -20.00 -36.22
N GLN A 20 0.46 -21.09 -36.33
CA GLN A 20 0.55 -22.21 -35.38
C GLN A 20 1.92 -22.91 -35.46
N ARG A 21 2.45 -23.11 -36.66
CA ARG A 21 3.81 -23.65 -36.85
C ARG A 21 4.88 -22.67 -36.35
N ALA A 22 4.69 -21.36 -36.57
CA ALA A 22 5.61 -20.34 -36.05
C ALA A 22 5.58 -20.23 -34.53
N THR A 23 4.40 -20.29 -33.89
CA THR A 23 4.29 -20.21 -32.43
C THR A 23 4.81 -21.48 -31.75
N THR A 24 4.53 -22.66 -32.29
CA THR A 24 5.06 -23.94 -31.77
C THR A 24 6.58 -24.04 -31.92
N THR A 25 7.13 -23.62 -33.06
CA THR A 25 8.60 -23.58 -33.26
C THR A 25 9.27 -22.55 -32.35
N LEU A 26 8.66 -21.37 -32.14
CA LEU A 26 9.15 -20.37 -31.18
C LEU A 26 9.12 -20.91 -29.73
N LEU A 27 8.02 -21.55 -29.32
CA LEU A 27 7.90 -22.19 -27.99
C LEU A 27 8.95 -23.29 -27.78
N LEU A 28 9.16 -24.14 -28.78
CA LEU A 28 10.18 -25.20 -28.74
C LEU A 28 11.61 -24.64 -28.74
N ALA A 29 11.86 -23.51 -29.39
CA ALA A 29 13.15 -22.82 -29.37
C ALA A 29 13.43 -22.08 -28.04
N LEU A 30 12.38 -21.61 -27.35
CA LEU A 30 12.50 -20.94 -26.05
C LEU A 30 12.77 -21.91 -24.88
N LEU A 31 12.29 -23.15 -24.95
CA LEU A 31 12.53 -24.18 -23.94
C LEU A 31 14.01 -24.49 -23.66
N PRO A 32 14.88 -24.73 -24.66
CA PRO A 32 16.31 -24.98 -24.42
C PRO A 32 17.05 -23.73 -23.95
N VAL A 33 16.64 -22.53 -24.37
CA VAL A 33 17.19 -21.26 -23.88
C VAL A 33 16.83 -21.07 -22.40
N LEU A 34 15.58 -21.34 -22.01
CA LEU A 34 15.14 -21.32 -20.62
C LEU A 34 15.90 -22.36 -19.78
N PHE A 35 16.08 -23.57 -20.30
CA PHE A 35 16.87 -24.62 -19.64
C PHE A 35 18.33 -24.21 -19.45
N PHE A 36 18.95 -23.61 -20.47
CA PHE A 36 20.32 -23.11 -20.41
C PHE A 36 20.46 -21.96 -19.40
N ILE A 37 19.51 -21.03 -19.35
CA ILE A 37 19.48 -19.95 -18.33
C ILE A 37 19.35 -20.55 -16.93
N LEU A 38 18.48 -21.55 -16.73
CA LEU A 38 18.32 -22.24 -15.43
C LEU A 38 19.56 -23.04 -15.03
N PHE A 39 20.29 -23.59 -16.00
CA PHE A 39 21.54 -24.32 -15.79
C PHE A 39 22.71 -23.37 -15.51
N ALA A 40 22.83 -22.27 -16.27
CA ALA A 40 23.81 -21.22 -16.04
C ALA A 40 23.58 -20.51 -14.69
N ALA A 41 22.33 -20.30 -14.28
CA ALA A 41 22.00 -19.77 -12.95
C ALA A 41 22.35 -20.74 -11.80
N ARG A 42 22.57 -22.03 -12.09
CA ARG A 42 23.13 -23.01 -11.15
C ARG A 42 24.66 -22.98 -11.09
N GLY A 43 25.32 -22.30 -12.02
CA GLY A 43 26.78 -22.21 -12.13
C GLY A 43 27.43 -21.43 -11.00
N GLY A 44 28.14 -22.15 -10.11
CA GLY A 44 29.42 -21.67 -9.58
C GLY A 44 29.42 -20.70 -8.40
N ARG A 45 28.68 -20.97 -7.32
CA ARG A 45 29.11 -20.48 -5.98
C ARG A 45 29.98 -21.53 -5.33
N ARG A 46 31.32 -21.36 -5.42
CA ARG A 46 32.28 -22.03 -4.55
C ARG A 46 31.83 -21.76 -3.11
N ARG A 47 31.39 -22.82 -2.42
CA ARG A 47 31.00 -22.73 -1.01
C ARG A 47 32.27 -22.56 -0.20
N SER A 48 32.58 -21.32 0.18
CA SER A 48 33.45 -21.07 1.32
C SER A 48 32.88 -21.83 2.52
N TRP A 49 33.72 -22.65 3.17
CA TRP A 49 33.37 -23.45 4.33
C TRP A 49 33.33 -22.56 5.59
N SER A 50 32.58 -21.46 5.54
CA SER A 50 32.21 -20.75 6.76
C SER A 50 31.04 -21.49 7.43
N ARG A 51 30.97 -21.46 8.77
CA ARG A 51 29.80 -21.96 9.52
C ARG A 51 28.56 -21.30 8.94
N LYS A 52 27.72 -22.10 8.25
CA LYS A 52 26.47 -21.59 7.70
C LYS A 52 25.63 -21.06 8.87
N PRO A 53 25.10 -19.83 8.79
CA PRO A 53 24.18 -19.35 9.80
C PRO A 53 23.02 -20.33 9.92
N ARG A 54 22.58 -20.58 11.16
CA ARG A 54 21.39 -21.41 11.43
C ARG A 54 20.16 -20.61 11.02
N LEU A 55 19.75 -20.78 9.77
CA LEU A 55 18.54 -20.17 9.24
C LEU A 55 17.30 -20.96 9.69
N PRO A 56 16.14 -20.29 9.83
CA PRO A 56 14.88 -20.98 10.05
C PRO A 56 14.60 -22.04 8.97
N PRO A 57 13.83 -23.11 9.30
CA PRO A 57 13.38 -24.08 8.30
C PRO A 57 12.47 -23.41 7.27
N GLY A 58 12.17 -24.09 6.16
CA GLY A 58 11.23 -23.56 5.17
C GLY A 58 10.86 -24.57 4.08
N PRO A 59 9.76 -24.33 3.36
CA PRO A 59 9.37 -25.14 2.23
C PRO A 59 10.42 -25.17 1.11
N PRO A 60 10.47 -26.24 0.30
CA PRO A 60 11.30 -26.29 -0.89
C PRO A 60 10.91 -25.17 -1.85
N ARG A 61 11.90 -24.61 -2.56
CA ARG A 61 11.75 -23.43 -3.40
C ARG A 61 12.11 -23.75 -4.85
N LEU A 62 11.42 -23.11 -5.80
CA LEU A 62 11.76 -23.20 -7.22
C LEU A 62 12.94 -22.28 -7.57
N PRO A 63 13.72 -22.58 -8.62
CA PRO A 63 14.69 -21.64 -9.16
C PRO A 63 14.00 -20.34 -9.58
N ILE A 64 14.67 -19.20 -9.38
CA ILE A 64 14.21 -17.84 -9.73
C ILE A 64 12.96 -17.39 -8.94
N LEU A 65 11.83 -18.08 -9.05
CA LEU A 65 10.55 -17.76 -8.39
C LEU A 65 10.59 -17.90 -6.86
N GLY A 66 11.45 -18.79 -6.35
CA GLY A 66 11.46 -19.13 -4.93
C GLY A 66 10.16 -19.80 -4.49
N ASN A 67 9.48 -19.23 -3.51
CA ASN A 67 8.26 -19.71 -2.87
C ASN A 67 7.01 -18.93 -3.31
N LEU A 68 7.10 -18.00 -4.28
CA LEU A 68 5.95 -17.23 -4.76
C LEU A 68 4.80 -18.12 -5.26
N HIS A 69 5.14 -19.21 -5.95
CA HIS A 69 4.18 -20.21 -6.45
C HIS A 69 3.36 -20.91 -5.36
N GLN A 70 3.73 -20.77 -4.08
CA GLN A 70 3.04 -21.36 -2.94
C GLN A 70 2.06 -20.38 -2.28
N LEU A 71 2.03 -19.12 -2.73
CA LEU A 71 1.12 -18.09 -2.25
C LEU A 71 -0.08 -18.00 -3.19
N GLY A 72 -1.27 -18.22 -2.65
CA GLY A 72 -2.53 -18.06 -3.39
C GLY A 72 -3.07 -16.63 -3.36
N ALA A 73 -4.32 -16.46 -3.79
CA ALA A 73 -5.02 -15.17 -3.78
C ALA A 73 -5.12 -14.54 -2.38
N LEU A 74 -5.07 -15.37 -1.32
CA LEU A 74 -5.04 -14.94 0.07
C LEU A 74 -3.72 -15.39 0.73
N PRO A 75 -2.62 -14.62 0.56
CA PRO A 75 -1.29 -15.03 1.02
C PRO A 75 -1.24 -15.38 2.50
N HIS A 76 -1.97 -14.66 3.35
CA HIS A 76 -2.03 -14.92 4.79
C HIS A 76 -2.55 -16.34 5.13
N GLN A 77 -3.48 -16.90 4.35
CA GLN A 77 -3.95 -18.28 4.54
C GLN A 77 -2.90 -19.29 4.09
N SER A 78 -2.28 -19.06 2.92
CA SER A 78 -1.18 -19.89 2.43
C SER A 78 -0.01 -19.92 3.43
N LEU A 79 0.34 -18.76 4.00
CA LEU A 79 1.39 -18.63 5.02
C LEU A 79 1.05 -19.38 6.31
N ARG A 80 -0.20 -19.31 6.79
CA ARG A 80 -0.67 -20.11 7.94
C ARG A 80 -0.50 -21.60 7.69
N ASP A 81 -0.92 -22.10 6.52
CA ASP A 81 -0.89 -23.53 6.22
C ASP A 81 0.53 -24.04 5.93
N LEU A 82 1.42 -23.16 5.45
CA LEU A 82 2.86 -23.44 5.41
C LEU A 82 3.47 -23.49 6.82
N ALA A 83 3.13 -22.56 7.70
CA ALA A 83 3.64 -22.53 9.07
C ALA A 83 3.23 -23.77 9.88
N ARG A 84 2.02 -24.30 9.66
CA ARG A 84 1.56 -25.58 10.26
C ARG A 84 2.45 -26.77 9.87
N ARG A 85 3.09 -26.73 8.71
CA ARG A 85 3.94 -27.82 8.18
C ARG A 85 5.43 -27.62 8.47
N HIS A 86 5.90 -26.38 8.45
CA HIS A 86 7.33 -26.06 8.53
C HIS A 86 7.75 -25.42 9.86
N GLY A 87 6.80 -25.09 10.73
CA GLY A 87 7.01 -24.48 12.03
C GLY A 87 6.62 -23.00 12.07
N PRO A 88 6.51 -22.43 13.29
CA PRO A 88 6.01 -21.08 13.52
C PRO A 88 6.99 -19.97 13.12
N VAL A 89 8.25 -20.30 12.82
CA VAL A 89 9.24 -19.39 12.25
C VAL A 89 9.85 -20.09 11.05
N MET A 90 9.60 -19.55 9.86
CA MET A 90 10.07 -20.16 8.61
C MET A 90 10.67 -19.15 7.66
N LEU A 91 11.66 -19.58 6.88
CA LEU A 91 12.31 -18.79 5.84
C LEU A 91 11.68 -19.11 4.49
N LEU A 92 11.14 -18.08 3.85
CA LEU A 92 10.71 -18.09 2.47
C LEU A 92 11.66 -17.28 1.60
N ARG A 93 11.58 -17.51 0.29
CA ARG A 93 12.21 -16.68 -0.72
C ARG A 93 11.16 -16.23 -1.71
N LEU A 94 10.78 -14.96 -1.68
CA LEU A 94 9.75 -14.38 -2.55
C LEU A 94 10.45 -13.81 -3.78
N GLY A 95 10.47 -14.59 -4.87
CA GLY A 95 11.31 -14.29 -6.04
C GLY A 95 12.79 -14.35 -5.66
N SER A 96 13.46 -13.21 -5.69
CA SER A 96 14.86 -13.07 -5.28
C SER A 96 15.04 -12.66 -3.82
N VAL A 97 13.99 -12.17 -3.15
CA VAL A 97 14.01 -11.55 -1.82
C VAL A 97 13.78 -12.59 -0.70
N PRO A 98 14.65 -12.69 0.32
CA PRO A 98 14.41 -13.54 1.49
C PRO A 98 13.38 -12.91 2.43
N ALA A 99 12.47 -13.72 2.99
CA ALA A 99 11.46 -13.28 3.94
C ALA A 99 11.33 -14.29 5.09
N VAL A 100 11.37 -13.82 6.34
CA VAL A 100 11.07 -14.65 7.51
C VAL A 100 9.61 -14.45 7.87
N VAL A 101 8.88 -15.56 7.98
CA VAL A 101 7.47 -15.57 8.38
C VAL A 101 7.39 -16.03 9.82
N VAL A 102 6.65 -15.26 10.62
CA VAL A 102 6.43 -15.51 12.03
C VAL A 102 4.94 -15.77 12.25
N SER A 103 4.61 -16.88 12.90
CA SER A 103 3.23 -17.38 13.03
C SER A 103 2.93 -17.93 14.42
N SER A 104 3.60 -17.41 15.45
CA SER A 104 3.26 -17.66 16.86
C SER A 104 3.41 -16.38 17.67
N SER A 105 2.68 -16.28 18.79
CA SER A 105 2.73 -15.12 19.69
C SER A 105 4.11 -14.95 20.34
N SER A 106 4.78 -16.05 20.71
CA SER A 106 6.13 -16.02 21.27
C SER A 106 7.15 -15.47 20.28
N ALA A 107 7.17 -15.99 19.06
CA ALA A 107 8.08 -15.48 18.03
C ALA A 107 7.74 -14.06 17.58
N ALA A 108 6.46 -13.68 17.56
CA ALA A 108 6.05 -12.30 17.30
C ALA A 108 6.56 -11.35 18.39
N ARG A 109 6.54 -11.77 19.67
CA ARG A 109 7.12 -11.00 20.77
C ARG A 109 8.64 -10.83 20.62
N GLU A 110 9.34 -11.86 20.17
CA GLU A 110 10.78 -11.74 19.89
C GLU A 110 11.05 -10.65 18.84
N VAL A 111 10.34 -10.68 17.71
CA VAL A 111 10.54 -9.71 16.61
C VAL A 111 10.05 -8.30 16.94
N MET A 112 8.88 -8.19 17.56
CA MET A 112 8.19 -6.90 17.73
C MET A 112 8.52 -6.19 19.05
N LYS A 113 9.24 -6.84 19.96
CA LYS A 113 9.58 -6.27 21.28
C LYS A 113 11.03 -6.52 21.71
N VAL A 114 11.55 -7.74 21.56
CA VAL A 114 12.91 -8.05 22.02
C VAL A 114 13.95 -7.53 21.03
N HIS A 115 13.68 -7.69 19.74
CA HIS A 115 14.54 -7.29 18.61
C HIS A 115 13.86 -6.25 17.72
N ASP A 116 13.05 -5.38 18.32
CA ASP A 116 12.25 -4.39 17.59
C ASP A 116 13.12 -3.40 16.81
N ALA A 117 14.24 -2.94 17.38
CA ALA A 117 15.18 -2.06 16.70
C ALA A 117 15.74 -2.67 15.41
N ASP A 118 16.02 -3.98 15.41
CA ASP A 118 16.54 -4.70 14.25
C ASP A 118 15.45 -4.97 13.18
N CYS A 119 14.18 -5.03 13.62
CA CYS A 119 13.04 -5.48 12.80
C CYS A 119 12.05 -4.37 12.43
N CYS A 120 12.27 -3.13 12.89
CA CYS A 120 11.31 -2.04 12.74
C CYS A 120 11.31 -1.38 11.36
N SER A 121 12.36 -1.57 10.55
CA SER A 121 12.47 -0.93 9.24
C SER A 121 11.47 -1.51 8.23
N ARG A 122 11.04 -0.68 7.28
CA ARG A 122 10.07 -1.05 6.25
C ARG A 122 10.76 -1.45 4.95
N PRO A 123 10.24 -2.45 4.22
CA PRO A 123 10.76 -2.79 2.91
C PRO A 123 10.49 -1.67 1.91
N ASP A 124 11.48 -1.38 1.08
CA ASP A 124 11.38 -0.39 0.00
C ASP A 124 10.67 -1.00 -1.22
N THR A 125 9.34 -0.96 -1.19
CA THR A 125 8.50 -1.44 -2.30
C THR A 125 8.16 -0.32 -3.27
N ALA A 126 7.99 -0.64 -4.54
CA ALA A 126 7.72 0.34 -5.57
C ALA A 126 6.34 1.02 -5.38
N GLY A 127 5.36 0.27 -4.89
CA GLY A 127 4.04 0.77 -4.49
C GLY A 127 4.14 1.76 -3.33
N SER A 128 4.74 1.34 -2.22
CA SER A 128 4.88 2.20 -1.04
C SER A 128 5.72 3.44 -1.34
N ARG A 129 6.90 3.30 -1.95
CA ARG A 129 7.79 4.42 -2.29
C ARG A 129 7.03 5.51 -3.04
N ARG A 130 6.37 5.17 -4.14
CA ARG A 130 5.71 6.15 -5.01
C ARG A 130 4.48 6.78 -4.34
N LEU A 131 3.63 5.98 -3.70
CA LEU A 131 2.35 6.42 -3.12
C LEU A 131 2.48 6.97 -1.69
N SER A 132 3.69 7.03 -1.15
CA SER A 132 4.06 7.68 0.11
C SER A 132 4.93 8.92 -0.10
N TYR A 133 4.97 9.45 -1.34
CA TYR A 133 5.78 10.62 -1.69
C TYR A 133 7.29 10.40 -1.48
N GLU A 134 7.80 9.27 -1.96
CA GLU A 134 9.19 8.84 -1.78
C GLU A 134 9.55 8.63 -0.30
N HIS A 135 8.70 7.90 0.42
CA HIS A 135 8.87 7.59 1.85
C HIS A 135 8.84 8.81 2.77
N LYS A 136 7.84 9.68 2.55
CA LYS A 136 7.54 10.84 3.42
C LYS A 136 6.33 10.60 4.33
N ASP A 137 5.84 9.36 4.43
CA ASP A 137 4.79 8.97 5.38
C ASP A 137 5.38 8.40 6.69
N VAL A 138 4.55 7.99 7.64
CA VAL A 138 5.00 7.32 8.88
C VAL A 138 4.82 5.80 8.89
N ALA A 139 4.09 5.24 7.92
CA ALA A 139 3.66 3.85 7.89
C ALA A 139 4.61 2.94 7.09
N PHE A 140 5.12 3.42 5.96
CA PHE A 140 5.92 2.69 4.98
C PHE A 140 7.36 3.22 4.84
N THR A 141 7.67 4.35 5.46
CA THR A 141 9.03 4.91 5.46
C THR A 141 10.02 4.01 6.22
N PRO A 142 11.20 3.72 5.63
CA PRO A 142 12.26 2.99 6.32
C PRO A 142 12.71 3.69 7.61
N TYR A 143 13.09 2.89 8.62
CA TYR A 143 13.48 3.43 9.91
C TYR A 143 14.73 4.32 9.77
N SER A 144 14.61 5.56 10.23
CA SER A 144 15.61 6.62 10.08
C SER A 144 15.38 7.72 11.12
N GLU A 145 16.30 8.68 11.22
CA GLU A 145 16.11 9.86 12.07
C GLU A 145 14.86 10.66 11.64
N TYR A 146 14.73 10.88 10.33
CA TYR A 146 13.55 11.48 9.71
C TYR A 146 12.24 10.79 10.14
N TRP A 147 12.18 9.45 10.06
CA TRP A 147 10.98 8.72 10.47
C TRP A 147 10.63 8.95 11.95
N ARG A 148 11.64 8.99 12.83
CA ARG A 148 11.41 9.26 14.27
C ARG A 148 10.83 10.66 14.48
N GLU A 149 11.32 11.66 13.76
CA GLU A 149 10.82 13.03 13.82
C GLU A 149 9.38 13.14 13.30
N MET A 150 9.10 12.58 12.12
CA MET A 150 7.76 12.59 11.54
C MET A 150 6.76 11.83 12.40
N ARG A 151 7.16 10.68 12.97
CA ARG A 151 6.32 9.94 13.92
C ARG A 151 6.05 10.74 15.18
N LYS A 152 7.05 11.41 15.75
CA LYS A 152 6.88 12.28 16.92
C LYS A 152 5.89 13.40 16.62
N LEU A 153 6.04 14.06 15.49
CA LEU A 153 5.12 15.11 15.04
C LEU A 153 3.69 14.57 14.92
N PHE A 154 3.50 13.47 14.19
CA PHE A 154 2.19 12.84 14.01
C PHE A 154 1.53 12.45 15.35
N VAL A 155 2.30 11.87 16.28
CA VAL A 155 1.78 11.51 17.60
C VAL A 155 1.40 12.73 18.42
N VAL A 156 2.22 13.77 18.43
CA VAL A 156 1.96 14.98 19.24
C VAL A 156 0.75 15.74 18.70
N GLU A 157 0.69 15.94 17.39
CA GLU A 157 -0.30 16.82 16.75
C GLU A 157 -1.63 16.15 16.44
N LEU A 158 -1.67 14.82 16.32
CA LEU A 158 -2.90 14.09 16.00
C LEU A 158 -3.34 13.13 17.11
N LEU A 159 -2.41 12.35 17.66
CA LEU A 159 -2.73 11.21 18.54
C LEU A 159 -2.48 11.47 20.03
N SER A 160 -2.13 12.70 20.41
CA SER A 160 -1.92 13.03 21.83
C SER A 160 -3.25 13.00 22.58
N THR A 161 -3.23 12.67 23.86
CA THR A 161 -4.45 12.60 24.70
C THR A 161 -5.25 13.89 24.61
N ARG A 162 -4.58 15.05 24.59
CA ARG A 162 -5.21 16.37 24.42
C ARG A 162 -5.92 16.49 23.07
N ARG A 163 -5.30 16.08 21.96
CA ARG A 163 -5.91 16.17 20.61
C ARG A 163 -7.04 15.16 20.43
N VAL A 164 -6.89 13.95 20.96
CA VAL A 164 -7.96 12.95 20.97
C VAL A 164 -9.18 13.43 21.77
N GLN A 165 -8.98 14.09 22.91
CA GLN A 165 -10.05 14.70 23.69
C GLN A 165 -10.68 15.90 22.98
N ALA A 166 -9.88 16.78 22.39
CA ALA A 166 -10.35 17.95 21.65
C ALA A 166 -11.21 17.59 20.43
N THR A 167 -11.05 16.37 19.89
CA THR A 167 -11.81 15.87 18.73
C THR A 167 -13.04 15.04 19.12
N THR A 168 -13.44 15.05 20.40
CA THR A 168 -14.65 14.35 20.88
C THR A 168 -15.91 14.83 20.17
N TYR A 169 -16.02 16.13 19.91
CA TYR A 169 -17.16 16.72 19.18
C TYR A 169 -17.38 16.05 17.82
N ALA A 170 -16.30 15.72 17.08
CA ALA A 170 -16.39 15.12 15.76
C ALA A 170 -16.97 13.70 15.84
N ARG A 171 -16.53 12.93 16.85
CA ARG A 171 -17.07 11.57 17.09
C ARG A 171 -18.54 11.62 17.50
N GLU A 172 -18.90 12.52 18.41
CA GLU A 172 -20.29 12.67 18.86
C GLU A 172 -21.21 13.07 17.70
N ALA A 173 -20.79 14.04 16.88
CA ALA A 173 -21.56 14.49 15.73
C ALA A 173 -21.77 13.38 14.68
N GLU A 174 -20.72 12.62 14.34
CA GLU A 174 -20.84 11.54 13.35
C GLU A 174 -21.64 10.33 13.89
N VAL A 175 -21.50 10.00 15.17
CA VAL A 175 -22.31 8.95 15.81
C VAL A 175 -23.78 9.40 15.90
N GLU A 176 -24.05 10.66 16.18
CA GLU A 176 -25.42 11.18 16.17
C GLU A 176 -26.05 11.10 14.77
N LYS A 177 -25.30 11.46 13.71
CA LYS A 177 -25.74 11.26 12.31
C LYS A 177 -26.06 9.80 12.02
N LEU A 178 -25.21 8.87 12.47
CA LEU A 178 -25.45 7.44 12.32
C LEU A 178 -26.74 7.01 13.01
N ILE A 179 -26.92 7.37 14.29
CA ILE A 179 -28.12 7.02 15.07
C ILE A 179 -29.37 7.56 14.37
N ARG A 180 -29.36 8.81 13.91
CA ARG A 180 -30.49 9.41 13.19
C ARG A 180 -30.81 8.65 11.90
N ARG A 181 -29.81 8.34 11.06
CA ARG A 181 -29.98 7.58 9.81
C ARG A 181 -30.57 6.19 10.05
N LEU A 182 -30.04 5.47 11.02
CA LEU A 182 -30.54 4.13 11.37
C LEU A 182 -31.94 4.17 11.98
N SER A 183 -32.23 5.17 12.80
CA SER A 183 -33.57 5.34 13.39
C SER A 183 -34.63 5.68 12.33
N SER A 184 -34.25 6.41 11.28
CA SER A 184 -35.14 6.73 10.15
C SER A 184 -35.35 5.59 9.16
N ALA A 185 -34.63 4.47 9.29
CA ALA A 185 -34.78 3.33 8.38
C ALA A 185 -36.05 2.49 8.66
N GLU A 186 -36.80 2.79 9.74
CA GLU A 186 -38.11 2.19 10.06
C GLU A 186 -38.18 0.64 10.01
N GLY A 187 -37.05 -0.04 10.25
CA GLY A 187 -36.96 -1.51 10.23
C GLY A 187 -36.54 -2.11 8.89
N GLU A 188 -36.28 -1.28 7.88
CA GLU A 188 -35.73 -1.73 6.59
C GLU A 188 -34.28 -2.25 6.74
N PRO A 189 -33.90 -3.30 5.99
CA PRO A 189 -32.52 -3.75 5.95
C PRO A 189 -31.59 -2.65 5.46
N VAL A 190 -30.52 -2.39 6.22
CA VAL A 190 -29.50 -1.39 5.88
C VAL A 190 -28.16 -2.06 5.57
N TYR A 191 -27.41 -1.47 4.65
CA TYR A 191 -26.02 -1.85 4.41
C TYR A 191 -25.12 -1.22 5.48
N LEU A 192 -24.81 -1.99 6.52
CA LEU A 192 -24.10 -1.48 7.71
C LEU A 192 -22.68 -1.01 7.39
N GLU A 193 -22.05 -1.60 6.39
CA GLU A 193 -20.69 -1.25 5.97
C GLU A 193 -20.60 0.23 5.54
N ASP A 194 -21.52 0.71 4.69
CA ASP A 194 -21.56 2.13 4.28
C ASP A 194 -21.72 3.07 5.46
N HIS A 195 -22.51 2.66 6.46
CA HIS A 195 -22.76 3.45 7.66
C HIS A 195 -21.52 3.52 8.57
N ILE A 196 -20.82 2.40 8.77
CA ILE A 196 -19.59 2.35 9.57
C ILE A 196 -18.47 3.12 8.87
N PHE A 197 -18.27 2.91 7.56
CA PHE A 197 -17.28 3.66 6.78
C PHE A 197 -17.61 5.15 6.75
N GLY A 198 -18.88 5.52 6.62
CA GLY A 198 -19.32 6.91 6.70
C GLY A 198 -18.93 7.58 8.02
N VAL A 199 -19.11 6.91 9.16
CA VAL A 199 -18.68 7.45 10.47
C VAL A 199 -17.16 7.56 10.56
N MET A 200 -16.41 6.53 10.14
CA MET A 200 -14.95 6.56 10.17
C MET A 200 -14.40 7.69 9.30
N ASP A 201 -14.88 7.81 8.07
CA ASP A 201 -14.47 8.86 7.15
C ASP A 201 -14.88 10.24 7.65
N GLY A 202 -16.09 10.39 8.19
CA GLY A 202 -16.57 11.64 8.78
C GLY A 202 -15.67 12.10 9.94
N VAL A 203 -15.30 11.19 10.84
CA VAL A 203 -14.41 11.49 11.97
C VAL A 203 -13.00 11.82 11.47
N ILE A 204 -12.39 10.97 10.64
CA ILE A 204 -11.02 11.17 10.14
C ILE A 204 -10.95 12.47 9.35
N GLY A 205 -11.89 12.70 8.45
CA GLY A 205 -11.90 13.90 7.62
C GLY A 205 -12.16 15.17 8.41
N THR A 206 -13.06 15.15 9.40
CA THR A 206 -13.26 16.32 10.27
C THR A 206 -12.00 16.65 11.07
N VAL A 207 -11.30 15.63 11.59
CA VAL A 207 -10.12 15.82 12.43
C VAL A 207 -8.88 16.19 11.62
N ALA A 208 -8.66 15.52 10.48
CA ALA A 208 -7.45 15.69 9.68
C ALA A 208 -7.58 16.81 8.64
N LEU A 209 -8.76 17.03 8.08
CA LEU A 209 -9.02 17.92 6.94
C LEU A 209 -9.96 19.08 7.30
N GLY A 210 -10.44 19.14 8.55
CA GLY A 210 -11.34 20.16 9.06
C GLY A 210 -12.82 19.95 8.69
N ASN A 211 -13.69 20.81 9.24
CA ASN A 211 -15.15 20.74 9.06
C ASN A 211 -15.62 20.86 7.60
N ILE A 212 -14.75 21.33 6.70
CA ILE A 212 -15.03 21.46 5.25
C ILE A 212 -15.30 20.08 4.63
N TYR A 213 -14.64 19.05 5.16
CA TYR A 213 -14.79 17.66 4.73
C TYR A 213 -16.19 17.09 4.98
N GLY A 214 -16.86 17.51 6.06
CA GLY A 214 -18.18 17.03 6.46
C GLY A 214 -19.34 17.63 5.68
N THR A 215 -19.09 18.56 4.75
CA THR A 215 -20.12 19.10 3.87
C THR A 215 -20.24 18.21 2.64
N GLU A 216 -21.27 17.35 2.61
CA GLU A 216 -21.57 16.33 1.58
C GLU A 216 -21.65 16.84 0.11
N HIS A 217 -21.37 18.12 -0.14
CA HIS A 217 -21.62 18.80 -1.42
C HIS A 217 -20.38 19.27 -2.18
N GLN A 218 -19.17 19.26 -1.60
CA GLN A 218 -17.99 19.79 -2.33
C GLN A 218 -17.33 18.77 -3.26
N PHE A 219 -17.33 17.48 -2.90
CA PHE A 219 -16.63 16.43 -3.67
C PHE A 219 -17.55 15.59 -4.57
N THR A 220 -18.87 15.63 -4.33
CA THR A 220 -19.87 14.95 -5.18
C THR A 220 -19.99 15.58 -6.57
N HIS A 221 -19.46 16.79 -6.79
CA HIS A 221 -19.71 17.58 -8.00
C HIS A 221 -18.53 17.84 -8.94
N ARG A 222 -17.29 17.40 -8.63
CA ARG A 222 -16.16 17.62 -9.55
C ARG A 222 -16.11 16.53 -10.63
N LYS A 223 -17.07 16.60 -11.58
CA LYS A 223 -17.13 15.78 -12.80
C LYS A 223 -15.83 15.94 -13.59
N ARG A 224 -14.96 14.94 -13.56
CA ARG A 224 -14.05 14.65 -14.67
C ARG A 224 -14.77 13.66 -15.58
N LYS A 225 -14.73 13.86 -16.90
CA LYS A 225 -15.41 13.03 -17.92
C LYS A 225 -15.26 11.52 -17.59
N GLY A 226 -16.32 10.89 -17.08
CA GLY A 226 -16.41 9.42 -16.97
C GLY A 226 -16.76 8.77 -15.62
N GLY A 227 -16.98 9.50 -14.51
CA GLY A 227 -17.45 8.86 -13.28
C GLY A 227 -17.55 9.78 -12.06
N HIS A 228 -18.39 9.40 -11.10
CA HIS A 228 -18.42 9.98 -9.75
C HIS A 228 -17.08 9.65 -9.05
N PHE A 229 -16.38 10.64 -8.51
CA PHE A 229 -15.15 10.44 -7.75
C PHE A 229 -15.51 10.52 -6.27
N HIS A 230 -15.71 9.39 -5.60
CA HIS A 230 -15.84 9.41 -4.14
C HIS A 230 -14.44 9.47 -3.52
N PHE A 231 -14.29 10.29 -2.48
CA PHE A 231 -13.06 10.36 -1.66
C PHE A 231 -12.50 8.97 -1.35
N HIS A 232 -13.40 8.10 -0.91
CA HIS A 232 -13.10 6.75 -0.49
C HIS A 232 -12.44 5.96 -1.62
N ASP A 233 -12.88 6.15 -2.87
CA ASP A 233 -12.36 5.43 -4.03
C ASP A 233 -10.88 5.76 -4.29
N VAL A 234 -10.48 7.03 -4.12
CA VAL A 234 -9.10 7.46 -4.35
C VAL A 234 -8.17 6.87 -3.31
N LEU A 235 -8.56 6.95 -2.04
CA LEU A 235 -7.76 6.40 -0.95
C LEU A 235 -7.73 4.87 -0.99
N ASP A 236 -8.87 4.22 -1.26
CA ASP A 236 -8.94 2.78 -1.39
C ASP A 236 -8.10 2.27 -2.56
N GLU A 237 -8.18 2.93 -3.71
CA GLU A 237 -7.37 2.56 -4.86
C GLU A 237 -5.88 2.79 -4.58
N ALA A 238 -5.52 3.84 -3.83
CA ALA A 238 -4.16 4.03 -3.33
C ALA A 238 -3.71 2.91 -2.40
N VAL A 239 -4.52 2.48 -1.42
CA VAL A 239 -4.22 1.35 -0.53
C VAL A 239 -4.07 0.05 -1.32
N ARG A 240 -4.99 -0.22 -2.25
CA ARG A 240 -4.93 -1.40 -3.14
C ARG A 240 -3.70 -1.37 -4.03
N ALA A 241 -3.31 -0.21 -4.55
CA ALA A 241 -2.10 -0.06 -5.37
C ALA A 241 -0.82 -0.19 -4.53
N LYS A 242 -0.77 0.34 -3.31
CA LYS A 242 0.34 0.12 -2.36
C LYS A 242 0.54 -1.37 -2.07
N ALA A 243 -0.54 -2.11 -1.86
CA ALA A 243 -0.51 -3.53 -1.49
C ALA A 243 -0.46 -4.51 -2.69
N SER A 244 -0.63 -4.02 -3.92
CA SER A 244 -0.64 -4.86 -5.11
C SER A 244 0.72 -5.48 -5.41
N PHE A 245 0.70 -6.61 -6.12
CA PHE A 245 1.92 -7.27 -6.58
C PHE A 245 2.64 -6.38 -7.62
N ASN A 246 3.86 -5.94 -7.33
CA ASN A 246 4.80 -5.43 -8.33
C ASN A 246 5.95 -6.43 -8.48
N ALA A 247 6.32 -6.73 -9.72
CA ALA A 247 7.45 -7.60 -10.02
C ALA A 247 8.77 -7.04 -9.49
N GLU A 248 8.96 -5.71 -9.50
CA GLU A 248 10.14 -5.07 -8.93
C GLU A 248 10.32 -5.36 -7.43
N ASP A 249 9.24 -5.58 -6.68
CA ASP A 249 9.31 -5.86 -5.23
C ASP A 249 9.94 -7.23 -4.93
N TYR A 250 9.80 -8.18 -5.86
CA TYR A 250 10.32 -9.55 -5.72
C TYR A 250 11.57 -9.79 -6.57
N PHE A 251 11.75 -9.00 -7.63
CA PHE A 251 12.87 -9.01 -8.55
C PHE A 251 13.39 -7.57 -8.73
N PRO A 252 14.15 -7.03 -7.74
CA PRO A 252 14.60 -5.64 -7.72
C PRO A 252 15.75 -5.42 -8.69
N ASN A 253 15.48 -5.60 -9.99
CA ASN A 253 16.40 -5.47 -11.09
C ASN A 253 15.68 -4.93 -12.34
N ALA A 254 16.41 -4.76 -13.44
CA ALA A 254 15.85 -4.24 -14.67
C ALA A 254 14.71 -5.09 -15.25
N ALA A 255 14.73 -6.41 -15.03
CA ALA A 255 13.69 -7.32 -15.53
C ALA A 255 12.37 -7.16 -14.77
N GLY A 256 12.41 -7.03 -13.43
CA GLY A 256 11.21 -6.75 -12.63
C GLY A 256 10.55 -5.43 -13.03
N ARG A 257 11.35 -4.36 -13.17
CA ARG A 257 10.86 -3.06 -13.67
C ARG A 257 10.26 -3.14 -15.07
N LEU A 258 10.87 -3.90 -15.96
CA LEU A 258 10.35 -4.10 -17.31
C LEU A 258 9.02 -4.83 -17.27
N LEU A 259 8.89 -5.87 -16.44
CA LEU A 259 7.64 -6.62 -16.28
C LEU A 259 6.51 -5.73 -15.75
N ASP A 260 6.79 -4.86 -14.77
CA ASP A 260 5.80 -3.89 -14.27
C ASP A 260 5.36 -2.86 -15.32
N ARG A 261 6.26 -2.50 -16.24
CA ARG A 261 5.92 -1.64 -17.38
C ARG A 261 5.07 -2.38 -18.41
N LEU A 262 5.41 -3.62 -18.74
CA LEU A 262 4.70 -4.44 -19.73
C LEU A 262 3.30 -4.86 -19.24
N THR A 263 3.15 -5.17 -17.96
CA THR A 263 1.85 -5.52 -17.35
C THR A 263 0.97 -4.30 -17.09
N GLY A 264 1.50 -3.08 -17.23
CA GLY A 264 0.80 -1.84 -16.93
C GLY A 264 0.73 -1.48 -15.44
N ALA A 265 1.31 -2.30 -14.55
CA ALA A 265 1.35 -2.03 -13.11
C ALA A 265 2.00 -0.67 -12.79
N ALA A 266 3.11 -0.34 -13.46
CA ALA A 266 3.78 0.95 -13.30
C ALA A 266 2.90 2.13 -13.75
N ALA A 267 2.19 1.99 -14.86
CA ALA A 267 1.29 3.02 -15.38
C ALA A 267 0.06 3.20 -14.48
N ARG A 268 -0.51 2.11 -13.96
CA ARG A 268 -1.59 2.16 -12.96
C ARG A 268 -1.13 2.89 -11.71
N ARG A 269 0.03 2.53 -11.15
CA ARG A 269 0.58 3.19 -9.96
C ARG A 269 0.74 4.70 -10.17
N GLU A 270 1.23 5.12 -11.33
CA GLU A 270 1.39 6.55 -11.66
C GLU A 270 0.04 7.26 -11.85
N LYS A 271 -0.96 6.59 -12.41
CA LYS A 271 -2.33 7.13 -12.46
C LYS A 271 -2.87 7.34 -11.04
N VAL A 272 -2.77 6.32 -10.20
CA VAL A 272 -3.26 6.37 -8.81
C VAL A 272 -2.54 7.46 -8.01
N PHE A 273 -1.22 7.60 -8.19
CA PHE A 273 -0.49 8.70 -7.58
C PHE A 273 -1.04 10.06 -8.01
N ARG A 274 -1.25 10.30 -9.31
CA ARG A 274 -1.76 11.59 -9.79
C ARG A 274 -3.16 11.90 -9.27
N ASP A 275 -4.01 10.89 -9.18
CA ASP A 275 -5.36 11.02 -8.63
C ASP A 275 -5.30 11.38 -7.12
N LEU A 276 -4.41 10.71 -6.36
CA LEU A 276 -4.14 10.99 -4.95
C LEU A 276 -3.50 12.37 -4.71
N ASP A 277 -2.58 12.76 -5.59
CA ASP A 277 -1.82 14.00 -5.50
C ASP A 277 -2.71 15.23 -5.71
N ALA A 278 -3.49 15.19 -6.80
CA ALA A 278 -4.50 16.21 -7.08
C ALA A 278 -5.56 16.28 -5.96
N PHE A 279 -5.86 15.14 -5.34
CA PHE A 279 -6.79 15.08 -4.21
C PHE A 279 -6.25 15.85 -3.00
N PHE A 280 -5.02 15.56 -2.53
CA PHE A 280 -4.45 16.27 -1.38
C PHE A 280 -4.16 17.75 -1.68
N ASP A 281 -3.85 18.10 -2.93
CA ASP A 281 -3.66 19.49 -3.31
C ASP A 281 -4.87 20.37 -3.04
N VAL A 282 -6.09 19.84 -3.24
CA VAL A 282 -7.32 20.58 -2.95
C VAL A 282 -7.37 21.01 -1.48
N PHE A 283 -7.03 20.11 -0.55
CA PHE A 283 -7.06 20.44 0.87
C PHE A 283 -5.94 21.41 1.23
N ILE A 284 -4.72 21.15 0.77
CA ILE A 284 -3.60 22.02 1.12
C ILE A 284 -3.81 23.44 0.58
N ASP A 285 -4.31 23.59 -0.65
CA ASP A 285 -4.59 24.91 -1.24
C ASP A 285 -5.68 25.66 -0.48
N GLN A 286 -6.73 24.96 -0.04
CA GLN A 286 -7.77 25.55 0.81
C GLN A 286 -7.19 26.08 2.13
N HIS A 287 -6.26 25.36 2.76
CA HIS A 287 -5.63 25.79 4.03
C HIS A 287 -4.55 26.86 3.83
N LEU A 288 -4.06 27.04 2.60
CA LEU A 288 -3.17 28.13 2.24
C LEU A 288 -3.91 29.44 1.91
N ASP A 289 -5.21 29.36 1.60
CA ASP A 289 -6.04 30.53 1.25
C ASP A 289 -6.20 31.48 2.46
N PRO A 290 -5.72 32.74 2.38
CA PRO A 290 -5.91 33.74 3.43
C PRO A 290 -7.38 34.10 3.69
N ALA A 291 -8.27 33.85 2.73
CA ALA A 291 -9.70 34.11 2.87
C ALA A 291 -10.44 32.97 3.62
N ARG A 292 -9.77 31.87 3.97
CA ARG A 292 -10.38 30.77 4.72
C ARG A 292 -10.81 31.25 6.11
N ALA A 293 -12.08 31.02 6.44
CA ALA A 293 -12.57 31.28 7.79
C ALA A 293 -11.81 30.41 8.80
N THR A 294 -11.42 31.01 9.93
CA THR A 294 -10.83 30.26 11.03
C THR A 294 -11.85 29.27 11.59
N PRO A 295 -11.50 27.98 11.73
CA PRO A 295 -12.43 27.00 12.27
C PRO A 295 -12.82 27.36 13.72
N GLU A 296 -14.10 27.26 14.05
CA GLU A 296 -14.61 27.48 15.42
C GLU A 296 -13.96 26.51 16.43
N ASN A 297 -13.54 25.33 15.97
CA ASN A 297 -12.94 24.27 16.76
C ASN A 297 -11.40 24.34 16.85
N GLY A 298 -10.79 25.42 16.36
CA GLY A 298 -9.34 25.61 16.32
C GLY A 298 -8.64 24.92 15.14
N PRO A 299 -7.28 25.00 15.07
CA PRO A 299 -6.53 24.52 13.91
C PRO A 299 -6.58 23.00 13.76
N ASP A 300 -6.84 22.56 12.53
CA ASP A 300 -6.80 21.16 12.10
C ASP A 300 -5.34 20.69 11.85
N LEU A 301 -5.17 19.42 11.46
CA LEU A 301 -3.83 18.86 11.24
C LEU A 301 -3.10 19.55 10.07
N ILE A 302 -3.83 19.92 9.01
CA ILE A 302 -3.22 20.60 7.85
C ILE A 302 -2.76 22.00 8.25
N ASP A 303 -3.54 22.74 9.04
CA ASP A 303 -3.12 24.05 9.56
C ASP A 303 -1.78 23.97 10.30
N VAL A 304 -1.63 22.97 11.16
CA VAL A 304 -0.38 22.76 11.92
C VAL A 304 0.78 22.46 10.97
N MET A 305 0.57 21.55 10.01
CA MET A 305 1.60 21.18 9.03
C MET A 305 1.98 22.35 8.12
N VAL A 306 1.01 23.14 7.64
CA VAL A 306 1.23 24.34 6.85
C VAL A 306 1.99 25.40 7.66
N GLY A 307 1.66 25.54 8.94
CA GLY A 307 2.38 26.42 9.87
C GLY A 307 3.85 26.04 9.99
N LEU A 308 4.15 24.75 10.18
CA LEU A 308 5.52 24.23 10.25
C LEU A 308 6.28 24.44 8.94
N MET A 309 5.63 24.21 7.79
CA MET A 309 6.22 24.46 6.47
C MET A 309 6.60 25.94 6.30
N LYS A 310 5.68 26.87 6.61
CA LYS A 310 5.93 28.32 6.51
C LYS A 310 6.99 28.80 7.50
N GLN A 311 6.98 28.28 8.73
CA GLN A 311 7.99 28.61 9.73
C GLN A 311 9.38 28.18 9.25
N GLN A 312 9.52 26.99 8.68
CA GLN A 312 10.79 26.53 8.16
C GLN A 312 11.29 27.32 6.94
N GLU A 313 10.38 27.75 6.06
CA GLU A 313 10.73 28.65 4.94
C GLU A 313 11.28 30.00 5.44
N GLN A 314 10.76 30.50 6.57
CA GLN A 314 11.23 31.73 7.23
C GLN A 314 12.53 31.50 8.00
N ASP A 315 12.68 30.33 8.64
CA ASP A 315 13.82 29.92 9.43
C ASP A 315 14.96 29.33 8.59
N ALA A 316 14.88 29.37 7.25
CA ALA A 316 15.90 28.84 6.32
C ALA A 316 17.29 29.52 6.42
N ALA A 317 17.49 30.41 7.40
CA ALA A 317 18.80 30.84 7.90
C ALA A 317 19.39 29.94 9.02
N GLY A 318 18.71 28.87 9.45
CA GLY A 318 19.09 28.04 10.61
C GLY A 318 18.79 26.54 10.49
N SER A 319 19.80 25.77 10.10
CA SER A 319 20.22 24.45 10.62
C SER A 319 19.23 23.27 10.88
N SER A 320 17.98 23.25 10.40
CA SER A 320 17.20 21.99 10.43
C SER A 320 17.59 21.07 9.25
N PRO A 321 18.02 19.81 9.48
CA PRO A 321 18.52 18.92 8.43
C PRO A 321 17.42 18.36 7.51
N VAL A 322 16.14 18.51 7.87
CA VAL A 322 15.00 17.96 7.12
C VAL A 322 14.11 19.09 6.62
N SER A 323 13.97 19.24 5.30
CA SER A 323 13.00 20.16 4.71
C SER A 323 11.58 19.60 4.82
N PHE A 324 10.72 20.29 5.57
CA PHE A 324 9.29 20.01 5.65
C PHE A 324 8.60 20.70 4.48
N THR A 325 8.28 19.93 3.45
CA THR A 325 7.70 20.41 2.19
C THR A 325 6.24 20.02 2.07
N ARG A 326 5.57 20.55 1.04
CA ARG A 326 4.21 20.12 0.66
C ARG A 326 4.05 18.60 0.51
N ASP A 327 5.06 17.93 -0.04
CA ASP A 327 5.05 16.47 -0.15
C ASP A 327 5.10 15.76 1.22
N ASN A 328 5.72 16.36 2.24
CA ASN A 328 5.71 15.82 3.60
C ASN A 328 4.29 15.89 4.17
N ILE A 329 3.59 16.99 3.94
CA ILE A 329 2.17 17.16 4.31
C ILE A 329 1.34 16.05 3.65
N LYS A 330 1.47 15.89 2.33
CA LYS A 330 0.76 14.84 1.58
C LYS A 330 1.13 13.42 2.02
N GLY A 331 2.41 13.19 2.31
CA GLY A 331 2.91 11.94 2.87
C GLY A 331 2.24 11.58 4.19
N LEU A 332 2.17 12.52 5.13
CA LEU A 332 1.50 12.34 6.42
C LEU A 332 -0.01 12.12 6.28
N LEU A 333 -0.67 12.81 5.35
CA LEU A 333 -2.10 12.59 5.05
C LEU A 333 -2.38 11.26 4.33
N SER A 334 -1.38 10.64 3.70
CA SER A 334 -1.51 9.36 3.00
C SER A 334 -1.56 8.13 3.92
N VAL A 335 -1.45 8.36 5.24
CA VAL A 335 -1.56 7.34 6.28
C VAL A 335 -3.02 7.24 6.70
N ARG A 336 -3.66 6.12 6.35
CA ARG A 336 -5.04 5.80 6.74
C ARG A 336 -5.07 5.01 8.03
#